data_AF-A0AAD7D3A7-F1
#
_entry.id   AF-A0AAD7D3A7-F1
#
_cell.length_a   1.000
_cell.length_b   1.000
_cell.length_c   1.000
_cell.angle_alpha   90.00
_cell.angle_beta   90.00
_cell.angle_gamma   90.00
#
_symmetry.space_group_name_H-M   'P 1'
#
loop_
_entity.id
_entity.type
_entity.pdbx_description
1 polymer ?
#
loop_
_entity_poly.entity_id
_entity_poly.type
_entity_poly.pdbx_seq_one_letter_code
_entity_poly.pdbx_strand_id
1 'polypeptide(L)'
;MAKEDSPKLRVVGFNEDTKAVFRTCNPEGHDYIEVPWSRMDSVKWIAQRLEDKIRVSLHHWYLATADGVIFRTFGELVMSTEAFRVKDQVVLTLLMPTDLNEFSDSHLKQHEWRRTAAVPGNATNDLERCVAEFHLIDPKPSEAWGACLAQRKAADKHLEDGLAEHAGEDRPEIYKKIEAAVDDVLACTDLDDAEDAVHDCIVPLSPELIDDGWGNVSGADVLSRIYSPTNPAAVDVYLEYHYRTRYSSVEFHYNVYYRVHASIANAQLSLTTPRGPRKMNGFRPFMQMGLADVPAGKRWRAIEERTVRETLRLVLASVGISFSAASDPEDEDDEDAFEMGQLRWEGLEGSERWLGRNIRRVAGCDPMARDGEESAEEEDFEEEDDSDEEDDDEDFSDEEQFGGGAGPECRHQ
;
A
#
# COMPACT_ATOMS: atom_id res chain seq x y z
N MET A 1 34.72 -0.49 -7.45
CA MET A 1 35.27 -0.63 -8.82
C MET A 1 34.80 -1.96 -9.36
N ALA A 2 34.03 -1.95 -10.46
CA ALA A 2 33.61 -3.17 -11.13
C ALA A 2 34.85 -3.93 -11.66
N LYS A 3 34.85 -5.26 -11.54
CA LYS A 3 35.92 -6.13 -12.07
C LYS A 3 35.74 -6.29 -13.57
N GLU A 4 36.77 -6.72 -14.27
CA GLU A 4 36.72 -6.97 -15.72
C GLU A 4 35.64 -8.01 -16.10
N ASP A 5 35.33 -8.93 -15.19
CA ASP A 5 34.28 -9.94 -15.30
C ASP A 5 32.89 -9.49 -14.79
N SER A 6 32.71 -8.21 -14.45
CA SER A 6 31.41 -7.71 -14.02
C SER A 6 30.39 -7.74 -15.17
N PRO A 7 29.10 -7.98 -14.87
CA PRO A 7 28.05 -7.94 -15.89
C PRO A 7 28.07 -6.58 -16.59
N LYS A 8 27.78 -6.61 -17.89
CA LYS A 8 27.75 -5.42 -18.72
C LYS A 8 26.32 -5.10 -19.10
N LEU A 9 25.95 -3.84 -19.00
CA LEU A 9 24.72 -3.32 -19.58
C LEU A 9 25.03 -2.65 -20.90
N ARG A 10 24.06 -2.62 -21.81
CA ARG A 10 24.17 -1.97 -23.10
C ARG A 10 23.48 -0.61 -23.04
N VAL A 11 24.17 0.45 -23.45
CA VAL A 11 23.57 1.77 -23.65
C VAL A 11 23.44 2.04 -25.15
N VAL A 12 22.22 2.28 -25.64
CA VAL A 12 21.90 2.58 -27.04
C VAL A 12 21.53 4.05 -27.23
N GLY A 13 21.81 4.61 -28.41
CA GLY A 13 21.38 5.96 -28.75
C GLY A 13 19.91 5.98 -29.17
N PHE A 14 19.13 6.95 -28.68
CA PHE A 14 17.73 7.10 -29.04
C PHE A 14 17.52 7.48 -30.52
N ASN A 15 18.25 8.48 -30.99
CA ASN A 15 18.16 9.03 -32.34
C ASN A 15 19.50 8.92 -33.09
N GLU A 16 19.54 9.36 -34.35
CA GLU A 16 20.77 9.26 -35.15
C GLU A 16 21.95 10.10 -34.60
N ASP A 17 21.67 11.20 -33.90
CA ASP A 17 22.71 12.05 -33.32
C ASP A 17 23.43 11.32 -32.17
N THR A 18 22.67 10.77 -31.22
CA THR A 18 23.21 9.97 -30.11
C THR A 18 23.88 8.68 -30.61
N LYS A 19 23.32 8.01 -31.62
CA LYS A 19 23.97 6.86 -32.28
C LYS A 19 25.28 7.25 -32.98
N ALA A 20 25.34 8.42 -33.63
CA ALA A 20 26.56 8.91 -34.26
C ALA A 20 27.68 9.19 -33.24
N VAL A 21 27.32 9.72 -32.06
CA VAL A 21 28.26 9.85 -30.93
C VAL A 21 28.80 8.48 -30.54
N PHE A 22 27.93 7.47 -30.37
CA PHE A 22 28.38 6.13 -29.99
C PHE A 22 29.27 5.46 -31.04
N ARG A 23 28.93 5.58 -32.33
CA ARG A 23 29.78 5.11 -33.44
C ARG A 23 31.15 5.77 -33.44
N THR A 24 31.25 7.04 -33.04
CA THR A 24 32.52 7.77 -32.96
C THR A 24 33.35 7.34 -31.74
N CYS A 25 32.70 7.04 -30.62
CA CYS A 25 33.35 6.62 -29.39
C CYS A 25 33.68 5.12 -29.33
N ASN A 26 33.10 4.32 -30.23
CA ASN A 26 33.30 2.88 -30.29
C ASN A 26 34.23 2.51 -31.48
N PRO A 27 35.43 1.93 -31.24
CA PRO A 27 36.36 1.53 -32.30
C PRO A 27 35.78 0.54 -33.32
N GLU A 28 34.80 -0.26 -32.90
CA GLU A 28 34.13 -1.27 -33.74
C GLU A 28 32.98 -0.65 -34.56
N GLY A 29 32.67 0.64 -34.33
CA GLY A 29 31.64 1.36 -35.07
C GLY A 29 30.21 0.96 -34.69
N HIS A 30 30.01 0.32 -33.53
CA HIS A 30 28.68 0.01 -33.03
C HIS A 30 27.94 1.27 -32.56
N ASP A 31 26.61 1.24 -32.64
CA ASP A 31 25.68 2.28 -32.18
C ASP A 31 25.28 2.10 -30.71
N TYR A 32 26.11 1.39 -29.93
CA TYR A 32 25.94 1.17 -28.52
C TYR A 32 27.27 1.14 -27.77
N ILE A 33 27.20 1.34 -26.46
CA ILE A 33 28.34 1.24 -25.54
C ILE A 33 27.99 0.25 -24.43
N GLU A 34 28.89 -0.69 -24.17
CA GLU A 34 28.77 -1.57 -23.00
C GLU A 34 29.40 -0.92 -21.78
N VAL A 35 28.68 -0.91 -20.67
CA VAL A 35 29.14 -0.34 -19.40
C VAL A 35 29.12 -1.44 -18.33
N PRO A 36 30.25 -1.72 -17.66
CA PRO A 36 30.26 -2.67 -16.56
C PRO A 36 29.45 -2.08 -15.39
N TRP A 37 28.68 -2.93 -14.71
CA TRP A 37 27.87 -2.54 -13.56
C TRP A 37 27.81 -3.63 -12.49
N SER A 38 27.27 -3.30 -11.33
CA SER A 38 26.98 -4.21 -10.23
C SER A 38 25.70 -3.80 -9.50
N ARG A 39 25.06 -4.72 -8.78
CA ARG A 39 23.84 -4.43 -8.02
C ARG A 39 24.00 -3.32 -6.96
N MET A 40 25.23 -3.10 -6.50
CA MET A 40 25.57 -2.05 -5.52
C MET A 40 25.92 -0.71 -6.17
N ASP A 41 25.95 -0.63 -7.51
CA ASP A 41 26.13 0.65 -8.17
C ASP A 41 24.86 1.51 -8.00
N SER A 42 25.05 2.81 -8.05
CA SER A 42 23.97 3.75 -8.35
C SER A 42 23.96 4.04 -9.85
N VAL A 43 22.85 4.57 -10.35
CA VAL A 43 22.75 5.02 -11.73
C VAL A 43 23.85 6.05 -12.04
N LYS A 44 24.29 6.83 -11.05
CA LYS A 44 25.40 7.80 -11.17
C LYS A 44 26.72 7.13 -11.51
N TRP A 45 27.03 6.00 -10.90
CA TRP A 45 28.27 5.29 -11.21
C TRP A 45 28.26 4.71 -12.62
N ILE A 46 27.10 4.23 -13.10
CA ILE A 46 26.91 3.83 -14.50
C ILE A 46 27.09 5.04 -15.41
N ALA A 47 26.43 6.15 -15.09
CA ALA A 47 26.46 7.38 -15.87
C ALA A 47 27.88 7.97 -15.98
N GLN A 48 28.65 7.98 -14.90
CA GLN A 48 30.04 8.43 -14.91
C GLN A 48 30.95 7.56 -15.79
N ARG A 49 30.79 6.23 -15.73
CA ARG A 49 31.54 5.32 -16.61
C ARG A 49 31.16 5.51 -18.08
N LEU A 50 29.91 5.85 -18.35
CA LEU A 50 29.47 6.21 -19.70
C LEU A 50 30.08 7.55 -20.14
N GLU A 51 30.02 8.58 -19.30
CA GLU A 51 30.65 9.90 -19.51
C GLU A 51 32.14 9.76 -19.85
N ASP A 52 32.87 8.90 -19.13
CA ASP A 52 34.29 8.64 -19.42
C ASP A 52 34.53 8.10 -20.83
N LYS A 53 33.57 7.32 -21.37
CA LYS A 53 33.65 6.74 -22.71
C LYS A 53 33.24 7.74 -23.79
N ILE A 54 32.15 8.50 -23.57
CA ILE A 54 31.60 9.41 -24.59
C ILE A 54 32.16 10.83 -24.52
N ARG A 55 32.83 11.19 -23.43
CA ARG A 55 33.38 12.53 -23.15
C ARG A 55 32.33 13.65 -23.18
N VAL A 56 31.08 13.33 -22.84
CA VAL A 56 29.97 14.28 -22.71
C VAL A 56 29.52 14.28 -21.26
N SER A 57 29.50 15.47 -20.64
CA SER A 57 29.12 15.60 -19.23
C SER A 57 27.73 15.05 -18.95
N LEU A 58 27.59 14.33 -17.83
CA LEU A 58 26.31 13.77 -17.37
C LEU A 58 25.20 14.81 -17.15
N HIS A 59 25.52 16.11 -17.17
CA HIS A 59 24.54 17.21 -17.10
C HIS A 59 23.83 17.50 -18.44
N HIS A 60 24.23 16.83 -19.53
CA HIS A 60 23.73 17.10 -20.88
C HIS A 60 22.90 15.97 -21.48
N TRP A 61 22.59 14.92 -20.72
CA TRP A 61 21.82 13.78 -21.18
C TRP A 61 21.16 13.04 -20.02
N TYR A 62 20.20 12.19 -20.35
CA TYR A 62 19.49 11.32 -19.42
C TYR A 62 19.67 9.87 -19.85
N LEU A 63 19.42 8.95 -18.92
CA LEU A 63 19.24 7.54 -19.23
C LEU A 63 17.78 7.19 -19.06
N ALA A 64 17.29 6.33 -19.94
CA ALA A 64 15.98 5.72 -19.78
C ALA A 64 16.06 4.21 -19.97
N THR A 65 15.15 3.47 -19.35
CA THR A 65 14.99 2.05 -19.60
C THR A 65 14.13 1.82 -20.84
N ALA A 66 14.20 0.61 -21.40
CA ALA A 66 13.36 0.24 -22.55
C ALA A 66 11.85 0.24 -22.24
N ASP A 67 11.47 0.07 -20.98
CA ASP A 67 10.08 0.12 -20.50
C ASP A 67 9.64 1.52 -20.06
N GLY A 68 10.45 2.56 -20.31
CA GLY A 68 10.00 3.94 -20.18
C GLY A 68 10.35 4.67 -18.90
N VAL A 69 11.16 4.08 -18.02
CA VAL A 69 11.63 4.74 -16.80
C VAL A 69 12.73 5.74 -17.15
N ILE A 70 12.61 7.01 -16.78
CA ILE A 70 13.58 8.06 -17.06
C ILE A 70 14.32 8.44 -15.77
N PHE A 71 15.63 8.23 -15.74
CA PHE A 71 16.46 8.62 -14.60
C PHE A 71 16.73 10.14 -14.62
N ARG A 72 15.83 10.91 -14.02
CA ARG A 72 15.96 12.38 -13.87
C ARG A 72 17.08 12.77 -12.92
N THR A 73 17.33 11.93 -11.93
CA THR A 73 18.50 12.00 -11.07
C THR A 73 19.28 10.69 -11.19
N PHE A 74 20.58 10.74 -10.95
CA PHE A 74 21.40 9.53 -10.96
C PHE A 74 21.67 8.99 -9.54
N GLY A 75 21.03 9.55 -8.52
CA GLY A 75 21.28 9.19 -7.12
C GLY A 75 20.81 7.78 -6.75
N GLU A 76 19.82 7.27 -7.48
CA GLU A 76 19.15 6.00 -7.21
C GLU A 76 20.10 4.81 -7.28
N LEU A 77 19.91 3.86 -6.35
CA LEU A 77 20.61 2.60 -6.37
C LEU A 77 20.05 1.71 -7.47
N VAL A 78 20.93 1.00 -8.17
CA VAL A 78 20.51 0.12 -9.25
C VAL A 78 19.61 -1.01 -8.74
N MET A 79 19.85 -1.51 -7.53
CA MET A 79 19.02 -2.55 -6.91
C MET A 79 17.60 -2.10 -6.53
N SER A 80 17.32 -0.80 -6.43
CA SER A 80 15.97 -0.30 -6.18
C SER A 80 15.12 -0.21 -7.45
N THR A 81 15.74 -0.26 -8.63
CA THR A 81 15.06 -0.15 -9.92
C THR A 81 14.75 -1.53 -10.51
N GLU A 82 13.52 -1.74 -10.96
CA GLU A 82 13.02 -3.02 -11.47
C GLU A 82 13.78 -3.51 -12.71
N ALA A 83 14.14 -2.59 -13.61
CA ALA A 83 14.85 -2.89 -14.84
C ALA A 83 16.18 -3.64 -14.64
N PHE A 84 16.78 -3.55 -13.45
CA PHE A 84 18.04 -4.21 -13.11
C PHE A 84 17.88 -5.47 -12.24
N ARG A 85 16.66 -5.78 -11.78
CA ARG A 85 16.37 -7.00 -11.01
C ARG A 85 16.11 -8.21 -11.91
N VAL A 86 15.40 -8.00 -13.02
CA VAL A 86 14.74 -9.08 -13.78
C VAL A 86 15.53 -9.54 -15.02
N LYS A 87 16.47 -8.74 -15.53
CA LYS A 87 17.04 -8.96 -16.87
C LYS A 87 18.47 -9.49 -16.84
N ASP A 88 18.68 -10.59 -17.58
CA ASP A 88 20.01 -11.10 -17.91
C ASP A 88 20.84 -10.09 -18.73
N GLN A 89 20.16 -9.21 -19.48
CA GLN A 89 20.77 -8.10 -20.21
C GLN A 89 19.97 -6.80 -19.98
N VAL A 90 20.60 -5.87 -19.28
CA VAL A 90 20.05 -4.52 -19.08
C VAL A 90 20.39 -3.65 -20.30
N VAL A 91 19.36 -3.04 -20.89
CA VAL A 91 19.49 -2.08 -21.99
C VAL A 91 18.96 -0.73 -21.53
N LEU A 92 19.79 0.30 -21.64
CA LEU A 92 19.45 1.69 -21.37
C LEU A 92 19.54 2.50 -22.66
N THR A 93 18.73 3.54 -22.75
CA THR A 93 18.71 4.49 -23.87
C THR A 93 19.28 5.82 -23.39
N LEU A 94 20.25 6.37 -24.13
CA LEU A 94 20.74 7.72 -23.89
C LEU A 94 19.85 8.73 -24.61
N LEU A 95 19.34 9.70 -23.84
CA LEU A 95 18.43 10.75 -24.31
C LEU A 95 19.09 12.11 -24.16
N MET A 96 19.05 12.93 -25.22
CA MET A 96 19.37 14.36 -25.07
C MET A 96 18.16 15.11 -24.48
N PRO A 97 18.35 16.28 -23.85
CA PRO A 97 17.24 17.08 -23.34
C PRO A 97 16.18 17.42 -24.40
N THR A 98 16.59 17.55 -25.67
CA THR A 98 15.70 17.79 -26.82
C THR A 98 14.80 16.60 -27.14
N ASP A 99 15.23 15.39 -26.77
CA ASP A 99 14.57 14.13 -27.11
C ASP A 99 13.56 13.71 -26.04
N LEU A 100 13.60 14.34 -24.86
CA LEU A 100 12.77 13.96 -23.71
C LEU A 100 11.28 13.98 -24.02
N ASN A 101 10.79 14.99 -24.75
CA ASN A 101 9.36 15.09 -25.08
C ASN A 101 8.95 13.98 -26.04
N GLU A 102 9.72 13.76 -27.11
CA GLU A 102 9.45 12.69 -28.08
C GLU A 102 9.48 11.30 -27.43
N PHE A 103 10.47 11.05 -26.57
CA PHE A 103 10.56 9.81 -25.80
C PHE A 103 9.37 9.66 -24.85
N SER A 104 9.02 10.72 -24.11
CA SER A 104 7.91 10.68 -23.15
C SER A 104 6.57 10.41 -23.84
N ASP A 105 6.32 11.02 -24.99
CA ASP A 105 5.05 10.86 -25.72
C ASP A 105 4.85 9.42 -26.24
N SER A 106 5.93 8.66 -26.44
CA SER A 106 5.90 7.36 -27.11
C SER A 106 6.30 6.17 -26.24
N HIS A 107 7.05 6.40 -25.17
CA HIS A 107 7.66 5.33 -24.36
C HIS A 107 7.48 5.50 -22.86
N LEU A 108 6.92 6.61 -22.36
CA LEU A 108 6.83 6.83 -20.92
C LEU A 108 6.05 5.70 -20.24
N LYS A 109 6.67 5.10 -19.21
CA LYS A 109 6.04 4.03 -18.43
C LYS A 109 4.77 4.59 -17.80
N GLN A 110 3.62 4.03 -18.17
CA GLN A 110 2.35 4.32 -17.53
C GLN A 110 2.07 3.24 -16.49
N HIS A 111 1.31 3.61 -15.47
CA HIS A 111 0.87 2.70 -14.43
C HIS A 111 -0.64 2.65 -14.43
N GLU A 112 -1.18 1.45 -14.51
CA GLU A 112 -2.61 1.20 -14.45
C GLU A 112 -2.86 0.35 -13.20
N TRP A 113 -3.97 0.65 -12.53
CA TRP A 113 -4.53 -0.26 -11.54
C TRP A 113 -5.39 -1.28 -12.27
N ARG A 114 -5.26 -2.57 -11.94
CA ARG A 114 -6.09 -3.60 -12.55
C ARG A 114 -7.57 -3.29 -12.32
N ARG A 115 -8.28 -3.08 -13.43
CA ARG A 115 -9.71 -2.81 -13.50
C ARG A 115 -10.34 -3.62 -14.62
N THR A 116 -11.52 -4.19 -14.38
CA THR A 116 -12.32 -4.79 -15.44
C THR A 116 -12.88 -3.68 -16.33
N ALA A 117 -12.81 -3.86 -17.65
CA ALA A 117 -13.31 -2.87 -18.60
C ALA A 117 -14.83 -2.70 -18.44
N ALA A 118 -15.29 -1.45 -18.28
CA ALA A 118 -16.71 -1.14 -18.17
C ALA A 118 -17.51 -1.68 -19.37
N VAL A 119 -18.71 -2.21 -19.09
CA VAL A 119 -19.64 -2.68 -20.10
C VAL A 119 -20.31 -1.48 -20.78
N PRO A 120 -20.12 -1.27 -22.09
CA PRO A 120 -20.76 -0.15 -22.78
C PRO A 120 -22.28 -0.32 -22.80
N GLY A 121 -23.02 0.69 -22.33
CA GLY A 121 -24.48 0.64 -22.29
C GLY A 121 -25.14 2.00 -22.06
N ASN A 122 -26.41 2.11 -22.46
CA ASN A 122 -27.25 3.28 -22.25
C ASN A 122 -28.00 3.19 -20.90
N ALA A 123 -27.29 2.84 -19.83
CA ALA A 123 -27.86 2.73 -18.49
C ALA A 123 -28.53 4.05 -18.09
N THR A 124 -29.77 3.96 -17.61
CA THR A 124 -30.63 5.14 -17.37
C THR A 124 -30.74 5.53 -15.91
N ASN A 125 -30.56 4.56 -15.00
CA ASN A 125 -30.53 4.80 -13.57
C ASN A 125 -29.13 4.53 -12.98
N ASP A 126 -28.87 5.05 -11.78
CA ASP A 126 -27.54 4.99 -11.18
C ASP A 126 -27.11 3.57 -10.80
N LEU A 127 -28.04 2.68 -10.44
CA LEU A 127 -27.72 1.27 -10.18
C LEU A 127 -27.24 0.57 -11.45
N GLU A 128 -27.95 0.71 -12.58
CA GLU A 128 -27.54 0.16 -13.88
C GLU A 128 -26.17 0.68 -14.30
N ARG A 129 -25.87 1.96 -14.01
CA ARG A 129 -24.57 2.57 -14.28
C ARG A 129 -23.48 1.95 -13.42
N CYS A 130 -23.73 1.75 -12.12
CA CYS A 130 -22.79 1.05 -11.24
C CYS A 130 -22.55 -0.40 -11.68
N VAL A 131 -23.59 -1.13 -12.07
CA VAL A 131 -23.46 -2.51 -12.58
C VAL A 131 -22.57 -2.54 -13.82
N ALA A 132 -22.81 -1.64 -14.77
CA ALA A 132 -22.05 -1.58 -16.01
C ALA A 132 -20.58 -1.16 -15.79
N GLU A 133 -20.33 -0.25 -14.85
CA GLU A 133 -19.00 0.32 -14.62
C GLU A 133 -18.14 -0.48 -13.65
N PHE A 134 -18.77 -1.14 -12.68
CA PHE A 134 -18.07 -1.77 -11.55
C PHE A 134 -18.39 -3.24 -11.35
N HIS A 135 -19.10 -3.88 -12.29
CA HIS A 135 -19.36 -5.33 -12.29
C HIS A 135 -19.98 -5.83 -10.99
N LEU A 136 -20.95 -5.08 -10.45
CA LEU A 136 -21.63 -5.42 -9.19
C LEU A 136 -22.25 -6.83 -9.23
N ILE A 137 -22.19 -7.53 -8.10
CA ILE A 137 -22.71 -8.90 -7.93
C ILE A 137 -24.05 -8.79 -7.20
N ASP A 138 -25.14 -9.23 -7.84
CA ASP A 138 -26.50 -9.25 -7.28
C ASP A 138 -26.87 -8.01 -6.43
N PRO A 139 -26.75 -6.79 -6.98
CA PRO A 139 -26.88 -5.57 -6.18
C PRO A 139 -28.32 -5.35 -5.71
N LYS A 140 -28.45 -4.93 -4.44
CA LYS A 140 -29.74 -4.62 -3.82
C LYS A 140 -30.22 -3.22 -4.22
N PRO A 141 -31.52 -3.02 -4.51
CA PRO A 141 -32.06 -1.70 -4.80
C PRO A 141 -31.84 -0.72 -3.64
N SER A 142 -31.34 0.48 -3.95
CA SER A 142 -31.12 1.55 -2.97
C SER A 142 -31.07 2.92 -3.65
N GLU A 143 -31.55 3.96 -2.97
CA GLU A 143 -31.45 5.34 -3.45
C GLU A 143 -30.01 5.91 -3.34
N ALA A 144 -29.14 5.25 -2.56
CA ALA A 144 -27.76 5.70 -2.33
C ALA A 144 -26.79 5.35 -3.47
N TRP A 145 -27.22 4.60 -4.49
CA TRP A 145 -26.34 4.23 -5.61
C TRP A 145 -25.77 5.42 -6.38
N GLY A 146 -26.50 6.53 -6.50
CA GLY A 146 -25.99 7.74 -7.15
C GLY A 146 -24.81 8.38 -6.40
N ALA A 147 -24.89 8.43 -5.06
CA ALA A 147 -23.79 8.92 -4.23
C ALA A 147 -22.61 7.94 -4.21
N CYS A 148 -22.88 6.63 -4.15
CA CYS A 148 -21.86 5.58 -4.26
C CYS A 148 -21.11 5.65 -5.60
N LEU A 149 -21.83 5.81 -6.72
CA LEU A 149 -21.24 5.96 -8.06
C LEU A 149 -20.29 7.15 -8.12
N ALA A 150 -20.74 8.31 -7.65
CA ALA A 150 -19.94 9.53 -7.65
C ALA A 150 -18.69 9.39 -6.79
N GLN A 151 -18.82 8.78 -5.60
CA GLN A 151 -17.71 8.59 -4.69
C GLN A 151 -16.69 7.57 -5.21
N ARG A 152 -17.14 6.46 -5.81
CA ARG A 152 -16.25 5.44 -6.38
C ARG A 152 -15.46 5.99 -7.57
N LYS A 153 -16.10 6.73 -8.48
CA LYS A 153 -15.38 7.45 -9.55
C LYS A 153 -14.38 8.46 -9.02
N ALA A 154 -14.71 9.16 -7.93
CA ALA A 154 -13.76 10.10 -7.31
C ALA A 154 -12.56 9.36 -6.69
N ALA A 155 -12.78 8.18 -6.11
CA ALA A 155 -11.73 7.32 -5.58
C ALA A 155 -10.84 6.75 -6.69
N ASP A 156 -11.43 6.24 -7.77
CA ASP A 156 -10.70 5.72 -8.93
C ASP A 156 -9.86 6.82 -9.57
N LYS A 157 -10.45 8.00 -9.79
CA LYS A 157 -9.71 9.15 -10.30
C LYS A 157 -8.56 9.53 -9.37
N HIS A 158 -8.75 9.52 -8.06
CA HIS A 158 -7.69 9.84 -7.11
C HIS A 158 -6.51 8.85 -7.21
N LEU A 159 -6.82 7.56 -7.34
CA LEU A 159 -5.83 6.51 -7.58
C LEU A 159 -5.11 6.70 -8.92
N GLU A 160 -5.84 6.97 -10.00
CA GLU A 160 -5.28 7.24 -11.33
C GLU A 160 -4.37 8.47 -11.32
N ASP A 161 -4.81 9.56 -10.70
CA ASP A 161 -4.01 10.79 -10.55
C ASP A 161 -2.71 10.48 -9.79
N GLY A 162 -2.78 9.71 -8.69
CA GLY A 162 -1.60 9.28 -7.91
C GLY A 162 -0.66 8.34 -8.68
N LEU A 163 -1.18 7.43 -9.50
CA LEU A 163 -0.36 6.59 -10.38
C LEU A 163 0.30 7.40 -11.51
N ALA A 164 -0.40 8.40 -12.04
CA ALA A 164 0.11 9.28 -13.09
C ALA A 164 1.24 10.20 -12.60
N GLU A 165 1.28 10.54 -11.29
CA GLU A 165 2.40 11.26 -10.68
C GLU A 165 3.73 10.50 -10.80
N HIS A 166 3.68 9.17 -10.94
CA HIS A 166 4.83 8.30 -11.14
C HIS A 166 5.08 7.93 -12.62
N ALA A 167 4.45 8.63 -13.57
CA ALA A 167 4.67 8.36 -14.98
C ALA A 167 6.15 8.55 -15.37
N GLY A 168 6.75 7.50 -15.95
CA GLY A 168 8.17 7.45 -16.25
C GLY A 168 9.07 7.07 -15.08
N GLU A 169 8.50 6.60 -13.99
CA GLU A 169 9.20 5.97 -12.87
C GLU A 169 8.78 4.50 -12.78
N ASP A 170 9.40 3.75 -11.86
CA ASP A 170 8.88 2.42 -11.53
C ASP A 170 7.62 2.57 -10.67
N ARG A 171 6.62 1.71 -10.92
CA ARG A 171 5.39 1.72 -10.13
C ARG A 171 5.75 1.53 -8.66
N PRO A 172 5.27 2.39 -7.75
CA PRO A 172 5.62 2.28 -6.34
C PRO A 172 5.28 0.89 -5.80
N GLU A 173 6.21 0.33 -5.03
CA GLU A 173 6.17 -1.06 -4.58
C GLU A 173 4.89 -1.38 -3.78
N ILE A 174 4.32 -0.39 -3.08
CA ILE A 174 3.10 -0.56 -2.31
C ILE A 174 1.90 -0.98 -3.15
N TYR A 175 1.75 -0.41 -4.34
CA TYR A 175 0.64 -0.77 -5.22
C TYR A 175 0.77 -2.22 -5.68
N LYS A 176 2.01 -2.65 -6.00
CA LYS A 176 2.30 -4.04 -6.38
C LYS A 176 2.03 -4.99 -5.22
N LYS A 177 2.39 -4.61 -3.99
CA LYS A 177 2.13 -5.40 -2.78
C LYS A 177 0.65 -5.54 -2.46
N ILE A 178 -0.13 -4.46 -2.60
CA ILE A 178 -1.59 -4.52 -2.43
C ILE A 178 -2.19 -5.45 -3.48
N GLU A 179 -1.85 -5.26 -4.75
CA GLU A 179 -2.38 -6.09 -5.85
C GLU A 179 -2.02 -7.57 -5.68
N ALA A 180 -0.75 -7.89 -5.42
CA ALA A 180 -0.31 -9.25 -5.17
C ALA A 180 -0.98 -9.88 -3.94
N ALA A 181 -1.12 -9.13 -2.85
CA ALA A 181 -1.80 -9.64 -1.66
C ALA A 181 -3.30 -9.90 -1.94
N VAL A 182 -3.96 -9.07 -2.75
CA VAL A 182 -5.36 -9.30 -3.15
C VAL A 182 -5.47 -10.54 -4.03
N ASP A 183 -4.60 -10.68 -5.04
CA ASP A 183 -4.56 -11.85 -5.92
C ASP A 183 -4.33 -13.15 -5.13
N ASP A 184 -3.39 -13.15 -4.18
CA ASP A 184 -3.11 -14.30 -3.31
C ASP A 184 -4.34 -14.69 -2.48
N VAL A 185 -5.10 -13.71 -1.99
CA VAL A 185 -6.32 -13.95 -1.22
C VAL A 185 -7.42 -14.50 -2.11
N LEU A 186 -7.65 -13.90 -3.29
CA LEU A 186 -8.67 -14.35 -4.23
C LEU A 186 -8.41 -15.76 -4.72
N ALA A 187 -7.16 -16.12 -5.02
CA ALA A 187 -6.75 -17.47 -5.40
C ALA A 187 -7.03 -18.54 -4.33
N CYS A 188 -7.28 -18.14 -3.08
CA CYS A 188 -7.67 -19.03 -1.99
C CYS A 188 -9.19 -19.12 -1.79
N THR A 189 -9.99 -18.38 -2.56
CA THR A 189 -11.46 -18.34 -2.46
C THR A 189 -12.11 -19.18 -3.56
N ASP A 190 -13.36 -19.59 -3.34
CA ASP A 190 -14.17 -20.29 -4.35
C ASP A 190 -14.97 -19.29 -5.21
N LEU A 191 -14.39 -18.11 -5.51
CA LEU A 191 -15.10 -16.99 -6.13
C LEU A 191 -15.04 -16.96 -7.66
N ASP A 192 -14.34 -17.88 -8.33
CA ASP A 192 -14.22 -18.05 -9.79
C ASP A 192 -14.71 -16.87 -10.67
N ASP A 193 -16.02 -16.80 -10.97
CA ASP A 193 -16.61 -15.79 -11.86
C ASP A 193 -16.73 -14.37 -11.27
N ALA A 194 -16.51 -14.20 -9.98
CA ALA A 194 -16.64 -12.97 -9.20
C ALA A 194 -15.29 -12.38 -8.73
N GLU A 195 -14.16 -13.05 -8.98
CA GLU A 195 -12.83 -12.59 -8.54
C GLU A 195 -12.51 -11.18 -9.04
N ASP A 196 -12.71 -10.94 -10.35
CA ASP A 196 -12.44 -9.65 -10.97
C ASP A 196 -13.34 -8.53 -10.39
N ALA A 197 -14.61 -8.84 -10.11
CA ALA A 197 -15.55 -7.90 -9.50
C ALA A 197 -15.15 -7.54 -8.05
N VAL A 198 -14.64 -8.51 -7.29
CA VAL A 198 -14.14 -8.28 -5.92
C VAL A 198 -12.82 -7.52 -5.94
N HIS A 199 -11.91 -7.83 -6.86
CA HIS A 199 -10.69 -7.06 -7.07
C HIS A 199 -11.02 -5.59 -7.38
N ASP A 200 -11.99 -5.36 -8.26
CA ASP A 200 -12.45 -4.01 -8.63
C ASP A 200 -13.02 -3.21 -7.45
N CYS A 201 -13.46 -3.88 -6.38
CA CYS A 201 -13.99 -3.20 -5.20
C CYS A 201 -12.91 -2.54 -4.34
N ILE A 202 -11.64 -2.89 -4.52
CA ILE A 202 -10.52 -2.36 -3.73
C ILE A 202 -9.93 -1.15 -4.44
N VAL A 203 -9.78 -0.05 -3.68
CA VAL A 203 -9.19 1.20 -4.16
C VAL A 203 -8.18 1.71 -3.12
N PRO A 204 -6.87 1.63 -3.40
CA PRO A 204 -5.87 2.33 -2.61
C PRO A 204 -6.10 3.84 -2.74
N LEU A 205 -6.28 4.52 -1.60
CA LEU A 205 -6.55 5.96 -1.56
C LEU A 205 -5.32 6.76 -1.19
N SER A 206 -4.51 6.29 -0.26
CA SER A 206 -3.27 6.98 0.16
C SER A 206 -2.25 5.94 0.56
N PRO A 207 -1.57 5.27 -0.39
CA PRO A 207 -0.56 4.27 -0.08
C PRO A 207 0.83 4.90 -0.05
N GLU A 208 1.34 5.22 1.14
CA GLU A 208 2.67 5.77 1.35
C GLU A 208 3.59 4.70 1.98
N LEU A 209 4.81 4.59 1.44
CA LEU A 209 5.89 3.79 2.02
C LEU A 209 7.13 4.65 2.24
N ILE A 210 7.79 4.38 3.36
CA ILE A 210 9.07 4.98 3.73
C ILE A 210 10.11 3.87 3.77
N ASP A 211 11.17 4.00 2.98
CA ASP A 211 12.34 3.12 2.98
C ASP A 211 13.42 3.63 3.95
N ASP A 212 14.16 2.74 4.59
CA ASP A 212 15.35 3.06 5.40
C ASP A 212 16.59 3.48 4.56
N GLY A 213 16.45 3.48 3.24
CA GLY A 213 17.50 3.82 2.26
C GLY A 213 18.31 2.61 1.80
N TRP A 214 17.98 1.42 2.29
CA TRP A 214 18.56 0.14 1.87
C TRP A 214 17.54 -0.75 1.14
N GLY A 215 16.35 -0.22 0.84
CA GLY A 215 15.24 -0.93 0.24
C GLY A 215 14.32 -1.62 1.25
N ASN A 216 14.54 -1.45 2.57
CA ASN A 216 13.66 -2.02 3.58
C ASN A 216 12.59 -1.01 3.98
N VAL A 217 11.34 -1.47 4.05
CA VAL A 217 10.25 -0.64 4.55
C VAL A 217 10.49 -0.33 6.03
N SER A 218 10.62 0.95 6.35
CA SER A 218 10.74 1.50 7.70
C SER A 218 9.47 2.21 8.17
N GLY A 219 8.56 2.52 7.25
CA GLY A 219 7.25 3.04 7.59
C GLY A 219 6.24 2.82 6.47
N ALA A 220 4.97 2.72 6.84
CA ALA A 220 3.86 2.69 5.91
C ALA A 220 2.67 3.46 6.47
N ASP A 221 2.02 4.24 5.64
CA ASP A 221 0.76 4.93 5.92
C ASP A 221 -0.14 4.63 4.73
N VAL A 222 -1.02 3.63 4.88
CA VAL A 222 -1.77 3.06 3.77
C VAL A 222 -3.26 3.11 4.07
N LEU A 223 -3.97 4.01 3.38
CA LEU A 223 -5.43 4.05 3.38
C LEU A 223 -5.96 3.38 2.10
N SER A 224 -6.82 2.39 2.26
CA SER A 224 -7.57 1.76 1.18
C SER A 224 -9.07 1.77 1.48
N ARG A 225 -9.90 1.78 0.43
CA ARG A 225 -11.35 1.61 0.53
C ARG A 225 -11.79 0.36 -0.22
N ILE A 226 -12.61 -0.44 0.44
CA ILE A 226 -13.25 -1.63 -0.12
C ILE A 226 -14.73 -1.32 -0.28
N TYR A 227 -15.21 -1.23 -1.51
CA TYR A 227 -16.63 -1.07 -1.80
C TYR A 227 -17.37 -2.41 -1.71
N SER A 228 -18.63 -2.39 -1.30
CA SER A 228 -19.47 -3.58 -1.34
C SER A 228 -19.94 -3.83 -2.78
N PRO A 229 -19.83 -5.07 -3.31
CA PRO A 229 -20.30 -5.39 -4.66
C PRO A 229 -21.84 -5.48 -4.73
N THR A 230 -22.52 -5.57 -3.59
CA THR A 230 -23.96 -5.84 -3.49
C THR A 230 -24.75 -4.64 -2.96
N ASN A 231 -24.11 -3.71 -2.23
CA ASN A 231 -24.76 -2.60 -1.55
C ASN A 231 -23.97 -1.29 -1.74
N PRO A 232 -24.60 -0.11 -1.67
CA PRO A 232 -23.91 1.18 -1.72
C PRO A 232 -23.24 1.49 -0.38
N ALA A 233 -22.31 0.62 0.03
CA ALA A 233 -21.60 0.64 1.29
C ALA A 233 -20.11 0.41 1.04
N ALA A 234 -19.27 0.79 2.01
CA ALA A 234 -17.82 0.58 1.92
C ALA A 234 -17.17 0.43 3.29
N VAL A 235 -15.94 -0.05 3.30
CA VAL A 235 -15.06 -0.06 4.47
C VAL A 235 -13.77 0.64 4.11
N ASP A 236 -13.38 1.65 4.88
CA ASP A 236 -12.00 2.13 4.86
C ASP A 236 -11.14 1.24 5.75
N VAL A 237 -9.95 0.90 5.28
CA VAL A 237 -8.92 0.18 6.02
C VAL A 237 -7.68 1.05 6.00
N TYR A 238 -7.12 1.29 7.18
CA TYR A 238 -5.97 2.16 7.36
C TYR A 238 -4.87 1.41 8.12
N LEU A 239 -3.70 1.26 7.49
CA LEU A 239 -2.50 0.70 8.10
C LEU A 239 -1.52 1.82 8.42
N GLU A 240 -1.05 1.83 9.66
CA GLU A 240 0.06 2.64 10.12
C GLU A 240 1.16 1.70 10.63
N TYR A 241 2.31 1.72 9.96
CA TYR A 241 3.48 0.94 10.29
C TYR A 241 4.68 1.86 10.49
N HIS A 242 5.48 1.55 11.51
CA HIS A 242 6.77 2.18 11.73
C HIS A 242 7.74 1.18 12.35
N TYR A 243 8.93 1.13 11.78
CA TYR A 243 10.05 0.38 12.29
C TYR A 243 11.33 1.18 12.10
N ARG A 244 12.04 1.44 13.21
CA ARG A 244 13.33 2.12 13.16
C ARG A 244 14.28 1.62 14.22
N THR A 245 15.43 1.10 13.77
CA THR A 245 16.56 0.81 14.65
C THR A 245 17.29 2.10 15.02
N ARG A 246 17.46 2.34 16.31
CA ARG A 246 18.31 3.39 16.87
C ARG A 246 19.59 2.75 17.42
N TYR A 247 20.54 3.58 17.84
CA TYR A 247 21.80 3.12 18.42
C TYR A 247 21.60 2.19 19.63
N SER A 248 20.56 2.43 20.45
CA SER A 248 20.31 1.68 21.70
C SER A 248 18.84 1.30 21.91
N SER A 249 17.99 1.43 20.89
CA SER A 249 16.57 1.11 20.97
C SER A 249 16.01 0.74 19.61
N VAL A 250 14.83 0.13 19.61
CA VAL A 250 14.02 -0.10 18.41
C VAL A 250 12.69 0.61 18.63
N GLU A 251 12.29 1.44 17.67
CA GLU A 251 10.94 1.97 17.61
C GLU A 251 10.13 1.04 16.71
N PHE A 252 9.01 0.54 17.21
CA PHE A 252 8.12 -0.34 16.46
C PHE A 252 6.67 -0.08 16.85
N HIS A 253 5.83 0.18 15.85
CA HIS A 253 4.39 0.04 15.98
C HIS A 253 3.77 -0.43 14.66
N TYR A 254 2.67 -1.15 14.79
CA TYR A 254 1.90 -1.70 13.69
C TYR A 254 0.43 -1.60 14.09
N ASN A 255 -0.30 -0.72 13.43
CA ASN A 255 -1.69 -0.46 13.74
C ASN A 255 -2.53 -0.61 12.46
N VAL A 256 -3.62 -1.34 12.57
CA VAL A 256 -4.65 -1.41 11.53
C VAL A 256 -5.92 -0.83 12.13
N TYR A 257 -6.58 0.06 11.40
CA TYR A 257 -7.84 0.68 11.77
C TYR A 257 -8.83 0.48 10.63
N TYR A 258 -10.12 0.58 10.93
CA TYR A 258 -11.17 0.51 9.94
C TYR A 258 -12.29 1.50 10.21
N ARG A 259 -13.01 1.90 9.17
CA ARG A 259 -14.21 2.75 9.28
C ARG A 259 -15.28 2.22 8.33
N VAL A 260 -16.44 1.88 8.89
CA VAL A 260 -17.56 1.35 8.12
C VAL A 260 -18.45 2.48 7.62
N HIS A 261 -18.73 2.47 6.31
CA HIS A 261 -19.74 3.29 5.65
C HIS A 261 -20.93 2.40 5.31
N ALA A 262 -21.82 2.19 6.29
CA ALA A 262 -22.98 1.31 6.13
C ALA A 262 -23.93 1.74 4.99
N SER A 263 -23.93 3.04 4.67
CA SER A 263 -24.57 3.59 3.48
C SER A 263 -23.81 4.83 3.02
N ILE A 264 -23.42 4.87 1.75
CA ILE A 264 -22.72 6.01 1.13
C ILE A 264 -23.78 7.06 0.77
N ALA A 265 -24.14 7.88 1.75
CA ALA A 265 -25.08 8.98 1.56
C ALA A 265 -24.42 10.25 0.98
N ASN A 266 -23.10 10.38 1.08
CA ASN A 266 -22.34 11.54 0.63
C ASN A 266 -21.44 11.19 -0.57
N ALA A 267 -21.62 11.91 -1.67
CA ALA A 267 -20.81 11.77 -2.87
C ALA A 267 -19.34 12.21 -2.68
N GLN A 268 -19.05 13.02 -1.65
CA GLN A 268 -17.70 13.51 -1.39
C GLN A 268 -16.82 12.40 -0.81
N LEU A 269 -15.68 12.17 -1.46
CA LEU A 269 -14.63 11.28 -0.98
C LEU A 269 -13.93 11.91 0.24
N SER A 270 -13.88 11.17 1.34
CA SER A 270 -13.12 11.55 2.54
C SER A 270 -11.82 10.77 2.60
N LEU A 271 -10.70 11.50 2.63
CA LEU A 271 -9.33 10.99 2.75
C LEU A 271 -8.75 11.19 4.16
N THR A 272 -9.61 11.45 5.16
CA THR A 272 -9.15 11.71 6.53
C THR A 272 -8.59 10.43 7.15
N THR A 273 -7.31 10.41 7.48
CA THR A 273 -6.70 9.33 8.28
C THR A 273 -6.79 9.64 9.78
N PRO A 274 -6.78 8.63 10.66
CA PRO A 274 -6.67 8.87 12.09
C PRO A 274 -5.27 9.41 12.39
N ARG A 275 -5.18 10.69 12.78
CA ARG A 275 -3.90 11.32 13.18
C ARG A 275 -3.86 11.47 14.69
N GLY A 276 -3.27 10.46 15.34
CA GLY A 276 -3.07 10.41 16.79
C GLY A 276 -4.33 10.01 17.60
N PRO A 277 -4.16 9.78 18.91
CA PRO A 277 -5.16 9.11 19.75
C PRO A 277 -6.46 9.90 19.95
N ARG A 278 -6.48 11.20 19.64
CA ARG A 278 -7.62 12.09 19.93
C ARG A 278 -8.55 12.33 18.74
N LYS A 279 -8.18 11.92 17.51
CA LYS A 279 -8.97 12.17 16.30
C LYS A 279 -9.06 10.91 15.45
N MET A 280 -9.89 9.97 15.90
CA MET A 280 -10.14 8.75 15.16
C MET A 280 -11.05 8.97 13.95
N ASN A 281 -11.81 10.07 13.85
CA ASN A 281 -12.64 10.40 12.67
C ASN A 281 -13.58 9.24 12.23
N GLY A 282 -14.13 8.50 13.19
CA GLY A 282 -14.97 7.33 12.97
C GLY A 282 -14.20 6.02 12.71
N PHE A 283 -12.87 6.05 12.64
CA PHE A 283 -12.06 4.85 12.64
C PHE A 283 -12.11 4.16 14.00
N ARG A 284 -12.07 2.84 13.96
CA ARG A 284 -11.96 1.95 15.11
C ARG A 284 -10.68 1.15 14.96
N PRO A 285 -9.94 0.89 16.05
CA PRO A 285 -8.77 0.03 15.98
C PRO A 285 -9.23 -1.38 15.61
N PHE A 286 -8.55 -1.96 14.62
CA PHE A 286 -8.67 -3.37 14.28
C PHE A 286 -7.57 -4.20 14.96
N MET A 287 -6.34 -3.72 14.87
CA MET A 287 -5.15 -4.31 15.48
C MET A 287 -4.23 -3.17 15.91
N GLN A 288 -3.60 -3.32 17.07
CA GLN A 288 -2.52 -2.45 17.51
C GLN A 288 -1.46 -3.32 18.14
N MET A 289 -0.22 -3.16 17.68
CA MET A 289 0.91 -3.92 18.17
C MET A 289 2.11 -2.98 18.32
N GLY A 290 2.66 -2.89 19.52
CA GLY A 290 3.90 -2.20 19.83
C GLY A 290 4.99 -3.17 20.28
N LEU A 291 6.18 -2.64 20.56
CA LEU A 291 7.32 -3.44 21.03
C LEU A 291 7.03 -4.19 22.35
N ALA A 292 6.17 -3.62 23.20
CA ALA A 292 5.77 -4.25 24.47
C ALA A 292 4.90 -5.49 24.27
N ASP A 293 4.23 -5.60 23.12
CA ASP A 293 3.27 -6.66 22.80
C ASP A 293 3.94 -7.85 22.09
N VAL A 294 5.26 -7.82 21.89
CA VAL A 294 6.03 -8.93 21.27
C VAL A 294 6.57 -9.84 22.39
N PRO A 295 5.88 -10.92 22.77
CA PRO A 295 6.36 -11.83 23.81
C PRO A 295 7.62 -12.57 23.37
N ALA A 296 8.55 -12.80 24.31
CA ALA A 296 9.69 -13.66 24.08
C ALA A 296 9.25 -15.13 23.94
N GLY A 297 9.35 -15.70 22.73
CA GLY A 297 9.47 -17.14 22.49
C GLY A 297 8.24 -18.04 22.68
N LYS A 298 7.04 -17.69 22.17
CA LYS A 298 5.86 -18.60 22.20
C LYS A 298 5.25 -18.91 20.82
N ARG A 299 4.67 -20.12 20.70
CA ARG A 299 4.03 -20.76 19.52
C ARG A 299 2.51 -20.52 19.39
N TRP A 300 2.01 -20.64 18.14
CA TRP A 300 0.78 -20.05 17.54
C TRP A 300 -0.52 -20.75 17.97
N ARG A 301 -1.67 -20.05 17.92
CA ARG A 301 -3.03 -20.64 18.07
C ARG A 301 -3.83 -20.43 16.78
N ALA A 302 -4.68 -21.40 16.44
CA ALA A 302 -5.51 -21.38 15.24
C ALA A 302 -6.75 -20.48 15.41
N ILE A 303 -7.10 -19.75 14.34
CA ILE A 303 -8.38 -19.07 14.20
C ILE A 303 -9.34 -20.04 13.50
N GLU A 304 -10.41 -20.43 14.17
CA GLU A 304 -11.44 -21.26 13.56
C GLU A 304 -12.37 -20.42 12.68
N GLU A 305 -12.72 -21.02 11.53
CA GLU A 305 -13.71 -20.63 10.52
C GLU A 305 -13.21 -19.92 9.24
N ARG A 306 -13.59 -20.51 8.10
CA ARG A 306 -13.09 -20.19 6.75
C ARG A 306 -13.49 -18.79 6.27
N THR A 307 -14.75 -18.37 6.46
CA THR A 307 -15.26 -17.10 5.92
C THR A 307 -14.73 -15.86 6.65
N VAL A 308 -14.56 -15.93 7.98
CA VAL A 308 -13.97 -14.82 8.76
C VAL A 308 -12.49 -14.65 8.39
N ARG A 309 -11.78 -15.75 8.20
CA ARG A 309 -10.39 -15.79 7.76
C ARG A 309 -10.18 -15.17 6.39
N GLU A 310 -10.98 -15.54 5.39
CA GLU A 310 -10.88 -15.00 4.03
C GLU A 310 -11.20 -13.49 4.00
N THR A 311 -12.23 -13.07 4.74
CA THR A 311 -12.59 -11.66 4.87
C THR A 311 -11.48 -10.84 5.53
N LEU A 312 -10.90 -11.38 6.61
CA LEU A 312 -9.77 -10.77 7.32
C LEU A 312 -8.55 -10.65 6.40
N ARG A 313 -8.24 -11.73 5.66
CA ARG A 313 -7.17 -11.73 4.67
C ARG A 313 -7.40 -10.65 3.62
N LEU A 314 -8.62 -10.47 3.12
CA LEU A 314 -8.93 -9.44 2.13
C LEU A 314 -8.77 -8.02 2.69
N VAL A 315 -9.22 -7.78 3.92
CA VAL A 315 -9.02 -6.50 4.62
C VAL A 315 -7.53 -6.18 4.73
N LEU A 316 -6.72 -7.15 5.13
CA LEU A 316 -5.27 -6.99 5.27
C LEU A 316 -4.57 -6.85 3.92
N ALA A 317 -4.99 -7.61 2.92
CA ALA A 317 -4.50 -7.54 1.56
C ALA A 317 -4.75 -6.16 0.94
N SER A 318 -5.89 -5.54 1.24
CA SER A 318 -6.23 -4.19 0.75
C SER A 318 -5.22 -3.12 1.14
N VAL A 319 -4.42 -3.35 2.18
CA VAL A 319 -3.33 -2.47 2.63
C VAL A 319 -1.95 -3.11 2.47
N GLY A 320 -1.84 -4.17 1.64
CA GLY A 320 -0.57 -4.77 1.22
C GLY A 320 0.01 -5.79 2.19
N ILE A 321 -0.80 -6.33 3.11
CA ILE A 321 -0.38 -7.35 4.06
C ILE A 321 -0.86 -8.71 3.54
N SER A 322 0.08 -9.57 3.17
CA SER A 322 -0.22 -10.98 2.93
C SER A 322 -0.20 -11.75 4.26
N PHE A 323 -1.19 -12.63 4.45
CA PHE A 323 -1.28 -13.46 5.65
C PHE A 323 -1.67 -14.88 5.29
N SER A 324 -0.78 -15.83 5.59
CA SER A 324 -1.11 -17.25 5.59
C SER A 324 -1.64 -17.63 6.97
N ALA A 325 -2.84 -18.18 7.00
CA ALA A 325 -3.38 -18.79 8.22
C ALA A 325 -3.28 -20.30 8.05
N ALA A 326 -2.64 -20.99 9.00
CA ALA A 326 -2.60 -22.43 9.04
C ALA A 326 -4.04 -22.97 8.93
N SER A 327 -4.25 -23.79 7.92
CA SER A 327 -5.51 -24.51 7.70
C SER A 327 -5.21 -25.92 8.19
N ASP A 328 -5.79 -26.26 9.33
CA ASP A 328 -5.54 -27.46 10.13
C ASP A 328 -4.21 -27.53 10.91
N PRO A 329 -4.27 -27.85 12.22
CA PRO A 329 -3.10 -28.20 13.02
C PRO A 329 -2.56 -29.61 12.74
N GLU A 330 -3.17 -30.36 11.82
CA GLU A 330 -2.80 -31.76 11.52
C GLU A 330 -1.73 -31.89 10.42
N ASP A 331 -1.40 -30.82 9.70
CA ASP A 331 -0.43 -30.83 8.58
C ASP A 331 0.97 -30.25 8.94
N GLU A 332 1.37 -30.27 10.22
CA GLU A 332 2.70 -29.79 10.66
C GLU A 332 3.82 -30.84 10.42
N ASP A 333 4.37 -30.91 9.20
CA ASP A 333 5.67 -31.57 8.91
C ASP A 333 6.67 -30.65 8.18
N ASP A 334 6.36 -29.36 7.94
CA ASP A 334 7.26 -28.44 7.24
C ASP A 334 8.13 -27.61 8.20
N GLU A 335 9.27 -28.16 8.60
CA GLU A 335 10.27 -27.52 9.48
C GLU A 335 11.08 -26.37 8.81
N ASP A 336 10.85 -26.06 7.53
CA ASP A 336 11.75 -25.19 6.73
C ASP A 336 11.22 -23.76 6.44
N ALA A 337 10.08 -23.34 7.01
CA ALA A 337 9.59 -21.96 6.86
C ALA A 337 10.33 -20.96 7.78
N PHE A 338 11.62 -20.74 7.53
CA PHE A 338 12.35 -19.56 8.01
C PHE A 338 12.04 -18.35 7.11
N GLU A 339 10.84 -17.78 7.23
CA GLU A 339 10.49 -16.51 6.55
C GLU A 339 9.81 -15.52 7.50
N MET A 340 10.08 -14.24 7.26
CA MET A 340 9.82 -13.09 8.12
C MET A 340 8.46 -13.08 8.83
N GLY A 341 8.51 -12.89 10.16
CA GLY A 341 7.47 -12.30 11.02
C GLY A 341 6.03 -12.38 10.53
N GLN A 342 5.45 -13.58 10.51
CA GLN A 342 4.01 -13.75 10.39
C GLN A 342 3.33 -13.08 11.59
N LEU A 343 2.34 -12.21 11.36
CA LEU A 343 1.58 -11.52 12.40
C LEU A 343 0.62 -12.48 13.10
N ARG A 344 0.60 -12.46 14.44
CA ARG A 344 -0.31 -13.29 15.24
C ARG A 344 -1.39 -12.44 15.90
N TRP A 345 -2.57 -13.02 16.00
CA TRP A 345 -3.73 -12.45 16.67
C TRP A 345 -3.78 -12.98 18.12
N GLU A 346 -3.48 -12.13 19.10
CA GLU A 346 -3.84 -12.33 20.51
C GLU A 346 -4.56 -11.05 20.99
N GLY A 347 -5.67 -11.19 21.71
CA GLY A 347 -6.47 -10.06 22.22
C GLY A 347 -7.75 -9.73 21.44
N LEU A 348 -8.07 -10.49 20.40
CA LEU A 348 -9.27 -10.34 19.57
C LEU A 348 -10.41 -11.32 19.89
N GLU A 349 -10.42 -11.98 21.06
CA GLU A 349 -11.55 -12.84 21.46
C GLU A 349 -12.85 -12.00 21.41
N GLY A 350 -13.73 -12.30 20.44
CA GLY A 350 -14.97 -11.57 20.14
C GLY A 350 -14.90 -10.57 18.97
N SER A 351 -13.76 -9.92 18.72
CA SER A 351 -13.65 -8.86 17.70
C SER A 351 -13.56 -9.38 16.25
N GLU A 352 -13.06 -10.59 16.02
CA GLU A 352 -13.05 -11.23 14.70
C GLU A 352 -14.48 -11.61 14.27
N ARG A 353 -15.29 -12.08 15.22
CA ARG A 353 -16.72 -12.35 15.01
C ARG A 353 -17.48 -11.07 14.75
N TRP A 354 -17.25 -10.06 15.57
CA TRP A 354 -17.81 -8.73 15.39
C TRP A 354 -17.41 -8.15 14.02
N LEU A 355 -16.15 -8.26 13.61
CA LEU A 355 -15.67 -7.74 12.32
C LEU A 355 -16.28 -8.55 11.18
N GLY A 356 -16.25 -9.87 11.25
CA GLY A 356 -16.88 -10.74 10.26
C GLY A 356 -18.38 -10.46 10.12
N ARG A 357 -19.08 -10.24 11.24
CA ARG A 357 -20.49 -9.85 11.30
C ARG A 357 -20.72 -8.49 10.62
N ASN A 358 -19.91 -7.49 10.95
CA ASN A 358 -20.04 -6.14 10.37
C ASN A 358 -19.66 -6.11 8.88
N ILE A 359 -18.64 -6.86 8.47
CA ILE A 359 -18.30 -6.98 7.06
C ILE A 359 -19.36 -7.77 6.31
N ARG A 360 -19.89 -8.88 6.84
CA ARG A 360 -21.06 -9.58 6.26
C ARG A 360 -22.25 -8.63 6.13
N ARG A 361 -22.54 -7.84 7.16
CA ARG A 361 -23.61 -6.84 7.17
C ARG A 361 -23.40 -5.78 6.08
N VAL A 362 -22.17 -5.31 5.87
CA VAL A 362 -21.79 -4.34 4.83
C VAL A 362 -21.79 -4.97 3.43
N ALA A 363 -21.35 -6.22 3.31
CA ALA A 363 -21.39 -7.05 2.10
C ALA A 363 -22.80 -7.60 1.81
N GLY A 364 -23.78 -7.33 2.68
CA GLY A 364 -25.15 -7.77 2.53
C GLY A 364 -25.35 -9.28 2.57
N CYS A 365 -24.38 -10.03 3.08
CA CYS A 365 -24.50 -11.45 3.35
C CYS A 365 -25.48 -11.66 4.52
N ASP A 366 -26.28 -12.72 4.45
CA ASP A 366 -27.16 -13.08 5.55
C ASP A 366 -26.32 -13.35 6.82
N PRO A 367 -26.77 -12.89 8.01
CA PRO A 367 -26.12 -13.23 9.26
C PRO A 367 -26.05 -14.75 9.42
N MET A 368 -24.90 -15.25 9.86
CA MET A 368 -24.79 -16.66 10.22
C MET A 368 -25.69 -16.95 11.43
N ALA A 369 -26.17 -18.19 11.59
CA ALA A 369 -27.11 -18.54 12.68
C ALA A 369 -26.62 -18.13 14.08
N ARG A 370 -25.31 -18.12 14.29
CA ARG A 370 -24.64 -17.68 15.53
C ARG A 370 -24.39 -16.17 15.64
N ASP A 371 -24.53 -15.40 14.57
CA ASP A 371 -24.47 -13.93 14.61
C ASP A 371 -25.64 -13.35 15.44
N GLY A 372 -26.72 -14.12 15.63
CA GLY A 372 -27.90 -13.73 16.43
C GLY A 372 -27.81 -14.04 17.92
N GLU A 373 -26.91 -14.93 18.37
CA GLU A 373 -26.80 -15.30 19.79
C GLU A 373 -26.05 -14.23 20.61
N GLU A 374 -25.02 -13.59 20.06
CA GLU A 374 -24.26 -12.50 20.71
C GLU A 374 -24.99 -11.14 20.69
N SER A 375 -25.89 -10.89 19.72
CA SER A 375 -26.68 -9.64 19.65
C SER A 375 -27.58 -9.45 20.87
N ALA A 376 -28.01 -10.55 21.50
CA ALA A 376 -28.83 -10.51 22.70
C ALA A 376 -28.01 -10.21 23.96
N GLU A 377 -26.71 -10.52 23.96
CA GLU A 377 -25.82 -10.25 25.10
C GLU A 377 -25.24 -8.82 25.06
N GLU A 378 -25.06 -8.23 23.87
CA GLU A 378 -24.61 -6.83 23.72
C GLU A 378 -25.70 -5.82 24.11
N GLU A 379 -26.99 -6.12 23.89
CA GLU A 379 -28.10 -5.25 24.34
C GLU A 379 -28.26 -5.26 25.87
N ASP A 380 -27.91 -6.36 26.55
CA ASP A 380 -27.96 -6.45 28.02
C ASP A 380 -26.80 -5.70 28.72
N PHE A 381 -25.68 -5.45 28.02
CA PHE A 381 -24.50 -4.79 28.63
C PHE A 381 -24.57 -3.24 28.60
N GLU A 382 -25.39 -2.65 27.73
CA GLU A 382 -25.58 -1.18 27.69
C GLU A 382 -26.66 -0.68 28.69
N GLU A 383 -27.38 -1.57 29.39
CA GLU A 383 -28.43 -1.18 30.37
C GLU A 383 -28.01 -1.20 31.86
N GLU A 384 -26.77 -1.59 32.23
CA GLU A 384 -26.36 -1.74 33.64
C GLU A 384 -25.38 -0.69 34.21
N ASP A 385 -25.01 0.38 33.49
CA ASP A 385 -24.03 1.38 33.98
C ASP A 385 -24.65 2.77 34.29
N ASP A 386 -25.78 2.75 35.01
CA ASP A 386 -26.49 3.94 35.51
C ASP A 386 -26.64 3.92 37.06
N SER A 387 -25.73 3.25 37.78
CA SER A 387 -25.75 3.23 39.25
C SER A 387 -24.76 4.23 39.86
N ASP A 388 -25.28 5.41 40.18
CA ASP A 388 -25.02 6.19 41.39
C ASP A 388 -23.64 5.99 42.09
N GLU A 389 -22.61 6.72 41.66
CA GLU A 389 -21.50 7.08 42.56
C GLU A 389 -21.73 8.51 43.09
N GLU A 390 -22.48 8.58 44.19
CA GLU A 390 -22.56 9.74 45.06
C GLU A 390 -21.21 9.99 45.74
N ASP A 391 -20.77 11.25 45.67
CA ASP A 391 -20.05 12.04 46.67
C ASP A 391 -19.08 11.32 47.62
N ASP A 392 -17.78 11.56 47.44
CA ASP A 392 -16.89 11.73 48.60
C ASP A 392 -15.85 12.84 48.33
N ASP A 393 -16.16 14.00 48.89
CA ASP A 393 -15.29 15.15 49.06
C ASP A 393 -14.16 14.82 50.05
N GLU A 394 -12.93 14.61 49.59
CA GLU A 394 -11.76 14.72 50.46
C GLU A 394 -10.77 15.79 50.00
N ASP A 395 -10.95 16.92 50.68
CA ASP A 395 -10.12 18.11 50.82
C ASP A 395 -8.64 17.75 51.11
N PHE A 396 -7.76 17.94 50.13
CA PHE A 396 -6.31 17.99 50.33
C PHE A 396 -5.78 19.37 50.00
N SER A 397 -5.88 20.26 51.00
CA SER A 397 -4.93 21.34 51.19
C SER A 397 -3.62 20.76 51.74
N ASP A 398 -2.50 20.94 51.03
CA ASP A 398 -1.33 21.45 51.74
C ASP A 398 -0.35 22.16 50.81
N GLU A 399 0.08 23.30 51.33
CA GLU A 399 1.05 24.23 50.79
C GLU A 399 2.42 23.56 50.66
N GLU A 400 3.12 23.72 49.54
CA GLU A 400 4.58 23.94 49.64
C GLU A 400 5.10 24.93 48.59
N GLN A 401 5.88 25.82 49.15
CA GLN A 401 6.39 27.08 48.65
C GLN A 401 7.83 26.87 48.20
N PHE A 402 8.09 26.90 46.89
CA PHE A 402 9.43 27.12 46.34
C PHE A 402 9.25 28.02 45.10
N GLY A 403 9.73 29.26 45.07
CA GLY A 403 11.10 29.66 45.35
C GLY A 403 11.66 30.20 44.03
N GLY A 404 11.70 31.53 43.90
CA GLY A 404 11.95 32.21 42.63
C GLY A 404 13.32 31.93 42.00
N GLY A 405 13.36 32.04 40.68
CA GLY A 405 14.58 31.98 39.88
C GLY A 405 14.36 32.68 38.54
N ALA A 406 14.39 34.01 38.56
CA ALA A 406 14.51 34.81 37.34
C ALA A 406 15.93 34.65 36.76
N GLY A 407 16.03 34.21 35.51
CA GLY A 407 17.26 34.13 34.74
C GLY A 407 17.03 34.59 33.30
N PRO A 408 18.03 35.21 32.64
CA PRO A 408 17.79 36.36 31.77
C PRO A 408 17.68 36.05 30.27
N GLU A 409 17.13 37.04 29.57
CA GLU A 409 17.08 37.21 28.12
C GLU A 409 18.47 37.05 27.46
N CYS A 410 18.58 36.14 26.50
CA CYS A 410 19.63 36.17 25.48
C CYS A 410 19.04 36.76 24.19
N ARG A 411 19.36 38.03 23.90
CA ARG A 411 19.31 38.60 22.55
C ARG A 411 20.62 38.31 21.85
N HIS A 412 20.57 37.68 20.68
CA HIS A 412 21.66 37.71 19.71
C HIS A 412 21.30 38.68 18.56
N GLN A 413 22.30 39.46 18.20
CA GLN A 413 22.39 40.32 17.02
C GLN A 413 22.54 39.48 15.75
#